data_AF-A0A7S4HW18-F1
#
_entry.id   AF-A0A7S4HW18-F1
#
_cell.length_a   1.000
_cell.length_b   1.000
_cell.length_c   1.000
_cell.angle_alpha   90.00
_cell.angle_beta   90.00
_cell.angle_gamma   90.00
#
_symmetry.space_group_name_H-M   'P 1'
#
loop_
_entity.id
_entity.type
_entity.pdbx_description
1 polymer ?
#
loop_
_entity_poly.entity_id
_entity_poly.type
_entity_poly.pdbx_seq_one_letter_code
_entity_poly.pdbx_strand_id
1 'polypeptide(L)'
;DNQEALYFANVGALVEPITKEDYFAKPLTKDLPPSLFAHNVMTKSTQSLHPQNNAAAGVLGRAVEALRDQAQPYRSELYSLIGAVKILDGGDPDFISTGGVVQFDQYQELKDELHNMTALLSDSPMAE
;
A
#
# COMPACT_ATOMS: atom_id res chain seq x y z
N ASP A 1 -9.82 21.36 -14.11
CA ASP A 1 -10.25 20.57 -12.95
C ASP A 1 -9.24 19.48 -12.62
N ASN A 2 -8.16 19.86 -11.93
CA ASN A 2 -7.20 18.90 -11.39
C ASN A 2 -7.68 18.52 -9.98
N GLN A 3 -8.39 17.40 -9.86
CA GLN A 3 -8.89 16.87 -8.59
C GLN A 3 -7.84 15.93 -8.00
N GLU A 4 -6.76 16.52 -7.48
CA GLU A 4 -5.73 15.77 -6.76
C GLU A 4 -6.26 15.37 -5.38
N ALA A 5 -6.14 14.10 -5.04
CA ALA A 5 -6.56 13.55 -3.76
C ALA A 5 -5.34 13.05 -2.99
N LEU A 6 -5.00 13.71 -1.89
CA LEU A 6 -4.00 13.26 -0.94
C LEU A 6 -4.68 12.55 0.24
N TYR A 7 -4.27 11.32 0.50
CA TYR A 7 -4.75 10.55 1.65
C TYR A 7 -3.62 10.29 2.64
N PHE A 8 -3.80 10.75 3.88
CA PHE A 8 -2.88 10.49 4.99
C PHE A 8 -3.62 9.70 6.07
N ALA A 9 -3.14 8.48 6.35
CA ALA A 9 -3.76 7.57 7.30
C ALA A 9 -2.87 7.38 8.53
N ASN A 10 -3.30 7.93 9.66
CA ASN A 10 -2.75 7.53 10.96
C ASN A 10 -3.34 6.17 11.33
N VAL A 11 -2.54 5.13 11.23
CA VAL A 11 -2.96 3.74 11.45
C VAL A 11 -2.31 3.19 12.72
N GLY A 12 -3.16 2.69 13.63
CA GLY A 12 -2.74 2.04 14.87
C GLY A 12 -2.74 0.52 14.77
N ALA A 13 -2.41 -0.15 15.86
CA ALA A 13 -2.51 -1.61 15.94
C ALA A 13 -3.93 -2.09 16.27
N LEU A 14 -4.72 -1.30 16.99
CA LEU A 14 -6.04 -1.70 17.50
C LEU A 14 -7.14 -1.47 16.44
N VAL A 15 -8.04 -2.45 16.32
CA VAL A 15 -9.24 -2.35 15.47
C VAL A 15 -10.32 -1.50 16.15
N GLU A 16 -10.47 -1.69 17.44
CA GLU A 16 -11.44 -1.00 18.29
C GLU A 16 -10.81 -0.67 19.66
N PRO A 17 -11.34 0.32 20.39
CA PRO A 17 -10.90 0.60 21.74
C PRO A 17 -11.14 -0.60 22.68
N ILE A 18 -10.10 -1.04 23.37
CA ILE A 18 -10.15 -2.16 24.33
C ILE A 18 -9.82 -1.70 25.75
N THR A 19 -10.37 -2.38 26.75
CA THR A 19 -9.92 -2.24 28.14
C THR A 19 -8.97 -3.37 28.54
N LYS A 20 -8.41 -3.27 29.75
CA LYS A 20 -7.59 -4.34 30.32
C LYS A 20 -8.42 -5.61 30.54
N GLU A 21 -9.67 -5.47 30.97
CA GLU A 21 -10.58 -6.59 31.15
C GLU A 21 -10.85 -7.30 29.82
N ASP A 22 -11.10 -6.55 28.75
CA ASP A 22 -11.31 -7.10 27.39
C ASP A 22 -10.12 -7.95 26.92
N TYR A 23 -8.89 -7.49 27.21
CA TYR A 23 -7.66 -8.21 26.84
C TYR A 23 -7.49 -9.55 27.56
N PHE A 24 -7.93 -9.65 28.82
CA PHE A 24 -7.79 -10.86 29.63
C PHE A 24 -9.02 -11.78 29.58
N ALA A 25 -10.13 -11.32 29.00
CA ALA A 25 -11.35 -12.11 28.87
C ALA A 25 -11.12 -13.38 28.04
N LYS A 26 -11.68 -14.50 28.49
CA LYS A 26 -11.74 -15.76 27.73
C LYS A 26 -13.17 -16.30 27.76
N PRO A 27 -13.86 -16.47 26.61
CA PRO A 27 -13.41 -16.15 25.25
C PRO A 27 -13.20 -14.64 25.05
N LEU A 28 -12.44 -14.27 24.01
CA LEU A 28 -12.23 -12.87 23.65
C LEU A 28 -13.59 -12.22 23.33
N THR A 29 -13.81 -11.03 23.87
CA THR A 29 -15.03 -10.23 23.67
C THR A 29 -14.91 -9.24 22.53
N LYS A 30 -13.67 -8.90 22.14
CA LYS A 30 -13.32 -7.90 21.14
C LYS A 30 -12.26 -8.41 20.18
N ASP A 31 -12.21 -7.81 19.00
CA ASP A 31 -11.25 -8.17 17.97
C ASP A 31 -9.86 -7.63 18.31
N LEU A 32 -8.96 -8.56 18.64
CA LEU A 32 -7.58 -8.26 19.00
C LEU A 32 -6.62 -8.72 17.90
N PRO A 33 -5.64 -7.88 17.52
CA PRO A 33 -4.53 -8.34 16.70
C PRO A 33 -3.78 -9.48 17.40
N PRO A 34 -3.29 -10.46 16.63
CA PRO A 34 -2.42 -11.50 17.17
C PRO A 34 -1.18 -10.84 17.77
N SER A 35 -0.77 -11.31 18.94
CA SER A 35 0.44 -10.82 19.61
C SER A 35 0.46 -9.29 19.78
N LEU A 36 -0.59 -8.73 20.38
CA LEU A 36 -0.59 -7.35 20.85
C LEU A 36 0.73 -7.09 21.62
N PHE A 37 1.40 -5.97 21.34
CA PHE A 37 2.75 -5.59 21.80
C PHE A 37 3.95 -6.19 21.03
N ALA A 38 3.75 -7.16 20.12
CA ALA A 38 4.82 -7.60 19.23
C ALA A 38 5.00 -6.59 18.08
N HIS A 39 6.10 -5.83 18.13
CA HIS A 39 6.35 -4.73 17.21
C HIS A 39 6.25 -5.13 15.73
N ASN A 40 6.83 -6.27 15.35
CA ASN A 40 6.80 -6.79 13.98
C ASN A 40 5.38 -7.18 13.50
N VAL A 41 4.57 -7.78 14.37
CA VAL A 41 3.21 -8.22 14.04
C VAL A 41 2.27 -7.02 13.95
N MET A 42 2.43 -6.05 14.86
CA MET A 42 1.68 -4.80 14.80
C MET A 42 1.98 -4.04 13.51
N THR A 43 3.24 -3.89 13.13
CA THR A 43 3.62 -3.24 11.86
C THR A 43 2.96 -3.92 10.65
N LYS A 44 2.95 -5.26 10.60
CA LYS A 44 2.29 -6.00 9.50
C LYS A 44 0.76 -5.86 9.51
N SER A 45 0.16 -5.87 10.69
CA SER A 45 -1.29 -5.71 10.86
C SER A 45 -1.75 -4.32 10.42
N THR A 46 -0.98 -3.29 10.79
CA THR A 46 -1.19 -1.90 10.38
C THR A 46 -1.03 -1.73 8.86
N GLN A 47 -0.08 -2.43 8.23
CA GLN A 47 0.16 -2.35 6.78
C GLN A 47 -0.88 -3.11 5.93
N SER A 48 -1.49 -4.16 6.47
CA SER A 48 -2.53 -4.94 5.77
C SER A 48 -3.96 -4.49 6.12
N LEU A 49 -4.14 -3.75 7.22
CA LEU A 49 -5.41 -3.43 7.88
C LEU A 49 -6.28 -4.65 8.21
N HIS A 50 -5.74 -5.86 8.15
CA HIS A 50 -6.43 -7.12 8.44
C HIS A 50 -5.70 -7.85 9.58
N PRO A 51 -5.87 -7.40 10.83
CA PRO A 51 -5.08 -7.91 11.95
C PRO A 51 -5.25 -9.40 12.20
N GLN A 52 -6.44 -9.95 11.96
CA GLN A 52 -6.70 -11.38 12.18
C GLN A 52 -6.08 -12.29 11.10
N ASN A 53 -5.67 -11.73 9.97
CA ASN A 53 -5.13 -12.50 8.85
C ASN A 53 -3.71 -12.01 8.50
N ASN A 54 -2.71 -12.68 9.07
CA ASN A 54 -1.29 -12.41 8.78
C ASN A 54 -0.92 -12.59 7.30
N ALA A 55 -1.68 -13.38 6.55
CA ALA A 55 -1.46 -13.62 5.12
C ALA A 55 -2.18 -12.58 4.22
N ALA A 56 -3.00 -11.68 4.77
CA ALA A 56 -3.71 -10.69 3.99
C ALA A 56 -2.75 -9.79 3.20
N ALA A 57 -3.13 -9.43 1.97
CA ALA A 57 -2.40 -8.46 1.15
C ALA A 57 -2.27 -7.09 1.84
N GLY A 58 -1.37 -6.25 1.36
CA GLY A 58 -1.23 -4.86 1.79
C GLY A 58 -2.42 -4.00 1.40
N VAL A 59 -2.73 -2.97 2.18
CA VAL A 59 -3.87 -2.09 1.86
C VAL A 59 -3.64 -1.31 0.55
N LEU A 60 -2.42 -0.87 0.26
CA LEU A 60 -2.12 -0.14 -0.98
C LEU A 60 -2.09 -1.07 -2.19
N GLY A 61 -1.58 -2.29 -2.03
CA GLY A 61 -1.66 -3.34 -3.06
C GLY A 61 -3.10 -3.56 -3.51
N ARG A 62 -4.00 -3.80 -2.55
CA ARG A 62 -5.44 -3.96 -2.83
C ARG A 62 -6.08 -2.71 -3.42
N ALA A 63 -5.69 -1.52 -2.97
CA ALA A 63 -6.25 -0.26 -3.47
C ALA A 63 -5.91 -0.07 -4.96
N VAL A 64 -4.65 -0.29 -5.35
CA VAL A 64 -4.24 -0.16 -6.75
C VAL A 64 -4.81 -1.27 -7.62
N GLU A 65 -4.89 -2.50 -7.12
CA GLU A 65 -5.60 -3.59 -7.80
C GLU A 65 -7.07 -3.21 -8.08
N ALA A 66 -7.78 -2.66 -7.08
CA ALA A 66 -9.16 -2.21 -7.24
C ALA A 66 -9.33 -1.01 -8.20
N LEU A 67 -8.29 -0.19 -8.39
CA LEU A 67 -8.29 0.90 -9.37
C LEU A 67 -8.04 0.40 -10.80
N ARG A 68 -7.24 -0.67 -10.93
CA ARG A 68 -6.96 -1.36 -12.20
C ARG A 68 -8.14 -2.24 -12.62
N ASP A 69 -8.82 -2.89 -11.68
CA ASP A 69 -9.99 -3.75 -11.89
C ASP A 69 -11.30 -2.95 -11.96
N GLN A 70 -11.34 -1.98 -12.87
CA GLN A 70 -12.53 -1.17 -13.18
C GLN A 70 -12.94 -1.38 -14.63
N ALA A 71 -14.23 -1.17 -14.95
CA ALA A 71 -14.71 -1.24 -16.34
C ALA A 71 -13.96 -0.26 -17.28
N GLN A 72 -13.50 0.86 -16.74
CA GLN A 72 -12.47 1.70 -17.35
C GLN A 72 -11.31 1.83 -16.36
N PRO A 73 -10.22 1.06 -16.55
CA PRO A 73 -9.08 1.04 -15.63
C PRO A 73 -8.42 2.41 -15.49
N TYR A 74 -8.08 2.79 -14.26
CA TYR A 74 -7.19 3.93 -14.03
C TYR A 74 -5.74 3.51 -14.25
N ARG A 75 -4.92 4.42 -14.80
CA ARG A 75 -3.47 4.26 -14.75
C ARG A 75 -3.04 4.47 -13.30
N SER A 76 -2.64 3.39 -12.65
CA SER A 76 -2.26 3.38 -11.24
C SER A 76 -1.04 2.50 -11.09
N GLU A 77 -0.02 3.03 -10.43
CA GLU A 77 1.26 2.35 -10.22
C GLU A 77 1.63 2.41 -8.74
N LEU A 78 2.38 1.40 -8.29
CA LEU A 78 2.89 1.30 -6.93
C LEU A 78 4.40 1.49 -6.94
N TYR A 79 4.90 2.38 -6.09
CA TYR A 79 6.33 2.64 -5.96
C TYR A 79 6.78 2.48 -4.52
N SER A 80 7.98 1.93 -4.32
CA SER A 80 8.63 1.82 -3.01
C SER A 80 10.04 2.36 -3.03
N LEU A 81 10.39 3.15 -2.02
CA LEU A 81 11.74 3.69 -1.82
C LEU A 81 12.62 2.81 -0.93
N ILE A 82 12.01 1.93 -0.14
CA ILE A 82 12.69 1.18 0.95
C ILE A 82 12.68 -0.34 0.75
N GLY A 83 12.21 -0.81 -0.41
CA GLY A 83 12.10 -2.23 -0.73
C GLY A 83 10.73 -2.84 -0.44
N ALA A 84 10.66 -4.17 -0.41
CA ALA A 84 9.40 -4.90 -0.25
C ALA A 84 8.82 -4.70 1.16
N VAL A 85 7.72 -3.95 1.22
CA VAL A 85 6.99 -3.67 2.46
C VAL A 85 5.57 -4.25 2.38
N LYS A 86 5.06 -4.79 3.48
CA LYS A 86 3.78 -5.52 3.52
C LYS A 86 2.60 -4.66 3.04
N ILE A 87 2.70 -3.34 3.10
CA ILE A 87 1.65 -2.41 2.66
C ILE A 87 1.41 -2.44 1.14
N LEU A 88 2.42 -2.83 0.36
CA LEU A 88 2.37 -2.93 -1.10
C LEU A 88 2.11 -4.36 -1.59
N ASP A 89 2.11 -5.32 -0.67
CA ASP A 89 1.91 -6.74 -0.97
C ASP A 89 0.54 -6.98 -1.63
N GLY A 90 0.47 -7.89 -2.59
CA GLY A 90 -0.70 -8.10 -3.45
C GLY A 90 -0.79 -7.17 -4.66
N GLY A 91 0.13 -6.22 -4.82
CA GLY A 91 0.40 -5.54 -6.08
C GLY A 91 1.80 -5.84 -6.60
N ASP A 92 2.14 -5.27 -7.75
CA ASP A 92 3.48 -5.33 -8.36
C ASP A 92 4.16 -3.96 -8.25
N PRO A 93 4.81 -3.63 -7.10
CA PRO A 93 5.46 -2.34 -6.92
C PRO A 93 6.85 -2.28 -7.57
N ASP A 94 7.15 -1.13 -8.16
CA ASP A 94 8.50 -0.79 -8.61
C ASP A 94 9.36 -0.28 -7.45
N PHE A 95 10.60 -0.76 -7.35
CA PHE A 95 11.55 -0.35 -6.32
C PHE A 95 12.49 0.75 -6.83
N ILE A 96 12.39 1.93 -6.24
CA ILE A 96 13.26 3.07 -6.52
C ILE A 96 14.45 2.98 -5.55
N SER A 97 15.59 2.49 -6.03
CA SER A 97 16.82 2.40 -5.24
C SER A 97 17.62 3.71 -5.26
N THR A 98 18.70 3.80 -4.49
CA THR A 98 19.67 4.92 -4.52
C THR A 98 20.27 5.20 -5.91
N GLY A 99 20.15 4.27 -6.87
CA GLY A 99 20.53 4.47 -8.27
C GLY A 99 19.45 5.10 -9.17
N GLY A 100 18.27 5.43 -8.64
CA GLY A 100 17.14 5.95 -9.40
C GLY A 100 16.14 4.87 -9.85
N VAL A 101 15.15 5.28 -10.64
CA VAL A 101 14.20 4.37 -11.30
C VAL A 101 14.97 3.55 -12.34
N VAL A 102 14.92 2.22 -12.24
CA VAL A 102 15.51 1.35 -13.27
C VAL A 102 14.73 1.57 -14.56
N GLN A 103 15.45 1.87 -15.65
CA GLN A 103 14.82 2.08 -16.95
C GLN A 103 14.08 0.81 -17.37
N PHE A 104 12.83 0.97 -17.78
CA PHE A 104 12.00 -0.12 -18.31
C PHE A 104 12.77 -0.93 -19.35
N ASP A 105 12.78 -2.24 -19.22
CA ASP A 105 13.61 -3.16 -20.01
C ASP A 105 13.31 -3.08 -21.51
N GLN A 106 12.05 -2.89 -21.87
CA GLN A 106 11.59 -2.70 -23.24
C GLN A 106 11.60 -1.22 -23.69
N TYR A 107 12.21 -0.32 -22.92
CA TYR A 107 12.21 1.11 -23.25
C TYR A 107 12.74 1.40 -24.65
N GLN A 108 13.76 0.68 -25.12
CA GLN A 108 14.31 0.90 -26.47
C GLN A 108 13.31 0.55 -27.58
N GLU A 109 12.46 -0.45 -27.36
CA GLU A 109 11.47 -0.90 -28.34
C GLU A 109 10.20 -0.04 -28.26
N LEU A 110 9.82 0.38 -27.06
CA LEU A 110 8.54 1.06 -26.78
C LEU A 110 8.68 2.57 -26.53
N LYS A 111 9.88 3.13 -26.69
CA LYS A 111 10.18 4.55 -26.41
C LYS A 111 9.17 5.50 -27.03
N ASP A 112 8.84 5.33 -28.30
CA ASP A 112 8.01 6.31 -29.02
C ASP A 112 6.54 6.25 -28.57
N GLU A 113 6.04 5.04 -28.26
CA GLU A 113 4.72 4.85 -27.65
C GLU A 113 4.68 5.36 -26.21
N LEU A 114 5.70 5.06 -25.41
CA LEU A 114 5.85 5.58 -24.05
C LEU A 114 5.90 7.10 -24.06
N HIS A 115 6.63 7.71 -24.99
CA HIS A 115 6.73 9.17 -25.10
C HIS A 115 5.37 9.80 -25.41
N ASN A 116 4.56 9.17 -26.27
CA ASN A 116 3.18 9.60 -26.54
C ASN A 116 2.27 9.39 -25.31
N MET A 117 2.49 8.32 -24.54
CA MET A 117 1.71 7.99 -23.34
C MET A 117 2.06 8.82 -22.11
N THR A 118 3.31 9.31 -22.00
CA THR A 118 3.81 10.16 -20.90
C THR A 118 3.91 11.63 -21.29
N ALA A 119 3.49 12.02 -22.50
CA ALA A 119 3.41 13.42 -22.92
C ALA A 119 2.43 14.24 -22.05
N LEU A 120 1.54 13.56 -21.33
CA LEU A 120 0.68 14.16 -20.32
C LEU A 120 1.40 14.13 -18.97
N LEU A 121 1.70 15.31 -18.43
CA LEU A 121 2.37 15.49 -17.16
C LEU A 121 1.52 14.90 -16.01
N SER A 122 2.13 14.02 -15.22
CA SER A 122 1.61 13.65 -13.91
C SER A 122 2.31 14.53 -12.88
N ASP A 123 1.54 15.36 -12.18
CA ASP A 123 2.03 16.13 -11.04
C ASP A 123 1.88 15.28 -9.76
N SER A 124 2.85 15.36 -8.85
CA SER A 124 2.81 14.67 -7.56
C SER A 124 3.14 15.65 -6.46
N PRO A 125 2.23 15.90 -5.50
CA PRO A 125 2.47 16.82 -4.38
C PRO A 125 3.54 16.33 -3.40
N MET A 126 4.13 15.15 -3.62
CA MET A 126 5.23 14.58 -2.83
C MET A 126 6.60 14.73 -3.50
N ALA A 127 6.66 15.36 -4.67
CA ALA A 127 7.89 15.63 -5.41
C ALA A 127 8.30 17.11 -5.27
N GLU A 128 8.53 17.56 -4.03
CA GLU A 128 9.31 18.78 -3.72
C GLU A 128 10.18 18.55 -2.48
#